data_AF-A0A0C9YN15-F1
#
_entry.id   AF-A0A0C9YN15-F1
#
_cell.length_a   1.000
_cell.length_b   1.000
_cell.length_c   1.000
_cell.angle_alpha   90.00
_cell.angle_beta   90.00
_cell.angle_gamma   90.00
#
_symmetry.space_group_name_H-M   'P 1'
#
loop_
_entity.id
_entity.type
_entity.pdbx_description
1 polymer ?
#
loop_
_entity_poly.entity_id
_entity_poly.type
_entity_poly.pdbx_seq_one_letter_code
_entity_poly.pdbx_strand_id
1 'polypeptide(L)'
;AIWYLGIDKFERWRSLIHAERDWADFVTDTSRLHLQFRSPPAQYSKYDLYDLVDEQKKVKIDSLKALLDYRLCFTKVATHLRVTNQLSSIEKDDLYLEGFDRGFQCEILQRLEWNDRRRYADDPWPTCQVTREAEGLL
;
A
#
# COMPACT_ATOMS: atom_id res chain seq x y z
N ALA A 1 12.35 -3.80 14.93
CA ALA A 1 13.74 -3.47 14.58
C ALA A 1 13.72 -2.26 13.65
N ILE A 2 14.49 -1.20 13.95
CA ILE A 2 14.62 -0.04 13.06
C ILE A 2 15.72 -0.37 12.07
N TRP A 3 15.37 -0.53 10.79
CA TRP A 3 16.32 -0.80 9.72
C TRP A 3 16.97 0.52 9.29
N TYR A 4 18.15 0.81 9.83
CA TYR A 4 18.97 1.89 9.30
C TYR A 4 19.45 1.53 7.89
N LEU A 5 19.56 2.53 7.00
CA LEU A 5 20.27 2.36 5.74
C LEU A 5 21.66 1.79 6.06
N GLY A 6 22.07 0.73 5.34
CA GLY A 6 23.45 0.23 5.44
C GLY A 6 24.45 1.36 5.25
N ILE A 7 25.57 1.32 5.98
CA ILE A 7 26.60 2.37 6.03
C ILE A 7 27.00 2.83 4.61
N ASP A 8 27.13 1.90 3.67
CA ASP A 8 27.48 2.18 2.26
C ASP A 8 26.42 3.02 1.53
N LYS A 9 25.15 2.81 1.87
CA LYS A 9 24.01 3.55 1.32
C LYS A 9 23.97 4.96 1.92
N PHE A 10 24.23 5.09 3.21
CA PHE A 10 24.31 6.38 3.89
C PHE A 10 25.46 7.24 3.36
N GLU A 11 26.67 6.69 3.22
CA GLU A 11 27.83 7.43 2.71
C GLU A 11 27.64 7.92 1.26
N ARG A 12 26.98 7.14 0.40
CA ARG A 12 26.62 7.58 -0.95
C ARG A 12 25.55 8.67 -0.99
N TRP A 13 24.58 8.64 -0.08
CA TRP A 13 23.62 9.76 0.05
C TRP A 13 24.30 11.02 0.58
N ARG A 14 25.21 10.87 1.54
CA ARG A 14 25.98 11.97 2.11
C ARG A 14 26.86 12.65 1.07
N SER A 15 27.57 11.87 0.24
CA SER A 15 28.39 12.44 -0.84
C SER A 15 27.57 13.18 -1.90
N LEU A 16 26.31 12.81 -2.12
CA LEU A 16 25.42 13.54 -3.01
C LEU A 16 24.96 14.89 -2.43
N ILE A 17 24.71 14.99 -1.13
CA ILE A 17 24.18 16.22 -0.52
C ILE A 17 25.26 17.31 -0.44
N HIS A 18 26.54 16.93 -0.32
CA HIS A 18 27.65 17.86 -0.15
C HIS A 18 28.35 18.29 -1.45
N ALA A 19 27.87 17.84 -2.62
CA ALA A 19 28.40 18.29 -3.89
C ALA A 19 27.74 19.61 -4.31
N GLU A 20 28.54 20.66 -4.55
CA GLU A 20 28.06 21.88 -5.24
C GLU A 20 27.80 21.56 -6.70
N ARG A 21 26.52 21.60 -7.12
CA ARG A 21 26.09 21.28 -8.48
C ARG A 21 24.71 21.84 -8.78
N ASP A 22 24.40 21.89 -10.06
CA ASP A 22 23.12 22.36 -10.54
C ASP A 22 21.98 21.41 -10.12
N TRP A 23 20.78 21.98 -9.97
CA TRP A 23 19.60 21.26 -9.51
C TRP A 23 19.20 20.11 -10.45
N ALA A 24 19.38 20.29 -11.76
CA ALA A 24 19.10 19.25 -12.75
C ALA A 24 20.00 18.01 -12.58
N ASP A 25 21.28 18.23 -12.29
CA ASP A 25 22.25 17.15 -12.04
C ASP A 25 21.95 16.45 -10.72
N PHE A 26 21.56 17.20 -9.68
CA PHE A 26 21.11 16.64 -8.41
C PHE A 26 19.90 15.72 -8.58
N VAL A 27 18.87 16.16 -9.31
CA VAL A 27 17.66 15.36 -9.59
C VAL A 27 18.00 14.09 -10.39
N THR A 28 18.90 14.20 -11.37
CA THR A 28 19.32 13.07 -12.21
C THR A 28 20.09 12.04 -11.39
N ASP A 29 21.04 12.50 -10.58
CA ASP A 29 21.86 11.62 -9.74
C ASP A 29 21.06 10.96 -8.62
N THR A 30 20.17 11.71 -7.96
CA THR A 30 19.29 11.14 -6.94
C THR A 30 18.36 10.10 -7.52
N SER A 31 17.81 10.32 -8.71
CA SER A 31 16.99 9.35 -9.44
C SER A 31 17.79 8.08 -9.78
N ARG A 32 19.02 8.25 -10.29
CA ARG A 32 19.94 7.15 -10.60
C ARG A 32 20.32 6.34 -9.36
N LEU A 33 20.61 7.03 -8.26
CA LEU A 33 20.97 6.39 -6.98
C LEU A 33 19.76 5.62 -6.41
N HIS A 34 18.56 6.18 -6.54
CA HIS A 34 17.31 5.49 -6.19
C HIS A 34 17.09 4.23 -7.03
N LEU A 35 17.38 4.28 -8.32
CA LEU A 35 17.31 3.12 -9.22
C LEU A 35 18.35 2.05 -8.86
N GLN A 36 19.58 2.45 -8.53
CA GLN A 36 20.65 1.54 -8.09
C GLN A 36 20.35 0.86 -6.75
N PHE A 37 19.65 1.55 -5.85
CA PHE A 37 19.20 1.01 -4.58
C PHE A 37 17.80 0.41 -4.62
N ARG A 38 17.18 0.40 -5.80
CA ARG A 38 15.98 -0.39 -6.00
C ARG A 38 16.43 -1.84 -5.87
N SER A 39 15.96 -2.53 -4.84
CA SER A 39 15.97 -3.99 -4.85
C SER A 39 15.43 -4.46 -6.21
N PRO A 40 15.87 -5.62 -6.72
CA PRO A 40 15.19 -6.26 -7.84
C PRO A 40 13.69 -6.12 -7.58
N PRO A 41 12.87 -5.75 -8.59
CA PRO A 41 11.44 -5.63 -8.36
C PRO A 41 11.03 -6.91 -7.64
N ALA A 42 10.59 -6.78 -6.40
CA ALA A 42 10.12 -7.92 -5.64
C ALA A 42 9.12 -8.59 -6.57
N GLN A 43 9.38 -9.85 -6.94
CA GLN A 43 8.48 -10.60 -7.79
C GLN A 43 7.27 -10.92 -6.91
N TYR A 44 6.44 -9.92 -6.71
CA TYR A 44 5.17 -10.11 -6.06
C TYR A 44 4.32 -10.93 -7.03
N SER A 45 3.85 -12.04 -6.52
CA SER A 45 2.86 -12.89 -7.14
C SER A 45 1.48 -12.56 -6.58
N LYS A 46 0.43 -13.09 -7.22
CA LYS A 46 -0.92 -13.04 -6.64
C LYS A 46 -0.99 -13.71 -5.26
N TYR A 47 -0.22 -14.77 -5.04
CA TYR A 47 -0.20 -15.49 -3.76
C TYR A 47 0.28 -14.58 -2.63
N ASP A 48 1.28 -13.73 -2.87
CA ASP A 48 1.73 -12.77 -1.85
C ASP A 48 0.61 -11.79 -1.44
N LEU A 49 -0.28 -11.44 -2.37
CA LEU A 49 -1.43 -10.57 -2.07
C LEU A 49 -2.51 -11.34 -1.30
N TYR A 50 -2.82 -12.57 -1.70
CA TYR A 50 -3.80 -13.40 -1.00
C TYR A 50 -3.33 -13.75 0.42
N ASP A 51 -2.07 -14.16 0.58
CA ASP A 51 -1.48 -14.45 1.89
C ASP A 51 -1.51 -13.19 2.79
N LEU A 52 -1.20 -12.02 2.24
CA LEU A 52 -1.29 -10.76 2.97
C LEU A 52 -2.72 -10.48 3.45
N VAL A 53 -3.73 -10.72 2.60
CA VAL A 53 -5.15 -10.54 2.93
C VAL A 53 -5.58 -11.53 3.99
N ASP A 54 -5.24 -12.80 3.83
CA ASP A 54 -5.58 -13.88 4.77
C ASP A 54 -4.92 -13.70 6.14
N GLU A 55 -3.67 -13.25 6.19
CA GLU A 55 -3.00 -12.93 7.45
C GLU A 55 -3.57 -11.67 8.09
N GLN A 56 -3.86 -10.62 7.32
CA GLN A 56 -4.46 -9.41 7.87
C GLN A 56 -5.84 -9.70 8.48
N LYS A 57 -6.66 -10.52 7.83
CA LYS A 57 -8.03 -10.87 8.27
C LYS A 57 -8.06 -11.50 9.67
N LYS A 58 -6.95 -12.09 10.11
CA LYS A 58 -6.78 -12.68 11.45
C LYS A 58 -6.47 -11.62 12.53
N VAL A 59 -6.05 -10.43 12.12
CA VAL A 59 -5.62 -9.35 13.00
C VAL A 59 -6.64 -8.21 12.95
N LYS A 60 -7.30 -7.97 14.09
CA LYS A 60 -8.19 -6.82 14.24
C LYS A 60 -7.42 -5.52 14.09
N ILE A 61 -7.93 -4.61 13.27
CA ILE A 61 -7.42 -3.24 13.16
C ILE A 61 -8.11 -2.40 14.24
N ASP A 62 -7.33 -1.98 15.24
CA ASP A 62 -7.81 -1.23 16.41
C ASP A 62 -7.21 0.18 16.52
N SER A 63 -6.37 0.56 15.55
CA SER A 63 -5.69 1.85 15.53
C SER A 63 -5.46 2.34 14.12
N LEU A 64 -5.44 3.67 13.95
CA LEU A 64 -5.15 4.31 12.67
C LEU A 64 -3.78 3.85 12.11
N LYS A 65 -2.79 3.62 12.99
CA LYS A 65 -1.49 3.11 12.57
C LYS A 65 -1.60 1.74 11.91
N ALA A 66 -2.31 0.79 12.52
CA ALA A 66 -2.51 -0.54 11.94
C ALA A 66 -3.24 -0.47 10.59
N LEU A 67 -4.24 0.41 10.46
CA LEU A 67 -4.94 0.65 9.20
C LEU A 67 -4.01 1.15 8.09
N LEU A 68 -3.17 2.13 8.40
CA LEU A 68 -2.25 2.73 7.44
C LEU A 68 -1.11 1.76 7.06
N ASP A 69 -0.63 0.98 8.02
CA ASP A 69 0.37 -0.07 7.78
C ASP A 69 -0.19 -1.14 6.84
N TYR A 70 -1.42 -1.61 7.09
CA TYR A 70 -2.11 -2.53 6.17
C TYR A 70 -2.29 -1.94 4.77
N ARG A 71 -2.83 -0.71 4.68
CA ARG A 71 -3.03 -0.01 3.40
C ARG A 71 -1.73 0.12 2.61
N LEU A 72 -0.63 0.47 3.28
CA LEU A 72 0.67 0.62 2.65
C LEU A 72 1.17 -0.71 2.08
N CYS A 73 1.13 -1.78 2.88
CA CYS A 73 1.55 -3.12 2.47
C CYS A 73 0.71 -3.64 1.30
N PHE A 74 -0.62 -3.55 1.40
CA PHE A 74 -1.54 -3.96 0.35
C PHE A 74 -1.30 -3.17 -0.94
N THR A 75 -1.24 -1.84 -0.86
CA THR A 75 -1.06 -0.97 -2.04
C THR A 75 0.26 -1.24 -2.75
N LYS A 76 1.33 -1.54 -2.00
CA LYS A 76 2.64 -1.86 -2.57
C LYS A 76 2.57 -3.11 -3.45
N VAL A 77 1.98 -4.20 -2.94
CA VAL A 77 1.83 -5.47 -3.68
C VAL A 77 0.84 -5.29 -4.84
N ALA A 78 -0.34 -4.74 -4.57
CA ALA A 78 -1.38 -4.55 -5.58
C ALA A 78 -0.94 -3.63 -6.73
N THR A 79 -0.19 -2.56 -6.45
CA THR A 79 0.34 -1.67 -7.51
C THR A 79 1.31 -2.40 -8.41
N HIS A 80 2.18 -3.24 -7.84
CA HIS A 80 3.09 -4.06 -8.65
C HIS A 80 2.31 -5.00 -9.57
N LEU A 81 1.35 -5.74 -9.02
CA LEU A 81 0.53 -6.68 -9.78
C LEU A 81 -0.33 -6.00 -10.85
N ARG A 82 -0.79 -4.76 -10.61
CA ARG A 82 -1.51 -3.98 -11.62
C ARG A 82 -0.61 -3.55 -12.77
N VAL A 83 0.60 -3.07 -12.48
CA VAL A 83 1.57 -2.66 -13.50
C VAL A 83 1.98 -3.85 -14.37
N THR A 84 2.04 -5.05 -13.80
CA THR A 84 2.33 -6.29 -14.54
C THR A 84 1.10 -6.96 -15.16
N ASN A 85 -0.07 -6.29 -15.16
CA ASN A 85 -1.36 -6.82 -15.64
C ASN A 85 -1.79 -8.15 -15.01
N GLN A 86 -1.30 -8.44 -13.81
CA GLN A 86 -1.67 -9.63 -13.06
C GLN A 86 -2.92 -9.39 -12.21
N LEU A 87 -3.27 -8.16 -11.84
CA LEU A 87 -4.40 -7.85 -10.97
C LEU A 87 -5.34 -6.83 -11.62
N SER A 88 -6.64 -7.12 -11.65
CA SER A 88 -7.65 -6.17 -12.13
C SER A 88 -7.99 -5.11 -11.06
N SER A 89 -8.59 -3.98 -11.46
CA SER A 89 -9.00 -2.97 -10.47
C SER A 89 -10.12 -3.48 -9.56
N ILE A 90 -11.06 -4.24 -10.12
CA ILE A 90 -12.20 -4.84 -9.41
C ILE A 90 -11.67 -5.81 -8.35
N GLU A 91 -10.85 -6.79 -8.78
CA GLU A 91 -10.24 -7.77 -7.89
C GLU A 91 -9.41 -7.11 -6.78
N LYS A 92 -8.68 -6.03 -7.08
CA LYS A 92 -7.96 -5.25 -6.06
C LYS A 92 -8.91 -4.66 -5.01
N ASP A 93 -9.99 -4.03 -5.45
CA ASP A 93 -10.92 -3.35 -4.53
C ASP A 93 -11.64 -4.36 -3.63
N ASP A 94 -12.05 -5.51 -4.17
CA ASP A 94 -12.63 -6.62 -3.40
C ASP A 94 -11.66 -7.18 -2.36
N LEU A 95 -10.43 -7.50 -2.77
CA LEU A 95 -9.40 -8.04 -1.88
C LEU A 95 -9.02 -7.09 -0.75
N TYR A 96 -9.08 -5.78 -1.00
CA TYR A 96 -8.79 -4.81 0.04
C TYR A 96 -9.83 -4.84 1.16
N LEU A 97 -11.11 -4.96 0.80
CA LEU A 97 -12.19 -5.06 1.77
C LEU A 97 -12.18 -6.42 2.49
N GLU A 98 -11.78 -7.49 1.81
CA GLU A 98 -11.69 -8.83 2.41
C GLU A 98 -10.63 -8.96 3.51
N GLY A 99 -9.57 -8.14 3.47
CA GLY A 99 -8.49 -8.21 4.46
C GLY A 99 -8.87 -7.68 5.85
N PHE A 100 -10.04 -7.05 6.01
CA PHE A 100 -10.51 -6.62 7.32
C PHE A 100 -11.13 -7.79 8.09
N ASP A 101 -11.03 -7.75 9.42
CA ASP A 101 -11.76 -8.72 10.24
C ASP A 101 -13.27 -8.58 10.01
N ARG A 102 -14.01 -9.70 10.12
CA ARG A 102 -15.42 -9.75 9.75
C ARG A 102 -16.28 -8.73 10.48
N GLY A 103 -16.00 -8.45 11.77
CA GLY A 103 -16.77 -7.49 12.54
C GLY A 103 -16.58 -6.08 12.02
N PHE A 104 -15.32 -5.68 11.85
CA PHE A 104 -14.96 -4.36 11.34
C PHE A 104 -15.37 -4.17 9.88
N GLN A 105 -15.26 -5.22 9.05
CA GLN A 105 -15.76 -5.24 7.68
C GLN A 105 -17.26 -4.93 7.61
N CYS A 106 -18.07 -5.54 8.49
CA CYS A 106 -19.51 -5.27 8.55
C CYS A 106 -19.81 -3.80 8.92
N GLU A 107 -19.07 -3.22 9.86
CA GLU A 107 -19.24 -1.81 10.24
C GLU A 107 -18.89 -0.85 9.10
N ILE A 108 -17.79 -1.13 8.38
CA ILE A 108 -17.39 -0.36 7.19
C ILE A 108 -18.47 -0.44 6.11
N LEU A 109 -18.94 -1.65 5.79
CA LEU A 109 -19.97 -1.86 4.77
C LEU A 109 -21.27 -1.14 5.11
N GLN A 110 -21.71 -1.18 6.38
CA GLN A 110 -22.90 -0.45 6.82
C GLN A 110 -22.77 1.06 6.60
N ARG A 111 -21.61 1.64 6.87
CA ARG A 111 -21.38 3.08 6.62
C ARG A 111 -21.34 3.41 5.14
N LEU A 112 -20.68 2.58 4.33
CA LEU A 112 -20.61 2.75 2.88
C LEU A 112 -22.01 2.68 2.24
N GLU A 113 -22.80 1.66 2.57
CA GLU A 113 -24.17 1.50 2.08
C GLU A 113 -25.09 2.64 2.52
N TRP A 114 -24.91 3.14 3.75
CA TRP A 114 -25.67 4.30 4.22
C TRP A 114 -25.35 5.57 3.42
N ASN A 115 -24.06 5.77 3.09
CA ASN A 115 -23.57 6.95 2.40
C ASN A 115 -23.82 6.92 0.88
N ASP A 116 -23.88 5.73 0.26
CA ASP A 116 -24.10 5.58 -1.19
C ASP A 116 -25.16 4.52 -1.52
N ARG A 117 -26.42 4.85 -1.20
CA ARG A 117 -27.59 3.97 -1.41
C ARG A 117 -27.94 3.69 -2.89
N ARG A 118 -27.25 4.33 -3.85
CA ARG A 118 -27.54 4.21 -5.28
C ARG A 118 -26.57 3.31 -6.02
N ARG A 119 -25.54 2.79 -5.34
CA ARG A 119 -24.56 1.86 -5.92
C ARG A 119 -25.20 0.50 -6.23
N TYR A 120 -24.75 -0.14 -7.29
CA TYR A 120 -25.11 -1.53 -7.58
C TYR A 120 -24.47 -2.46 -6.56
N ALA A 121 -25.21 -3.49 -6.12
CA ALA A 121 -24.74 -4.42 -5.09
C ALA A 121 -23.46 -5.18 -5.50
N ASP A 122 -23.27 -5.40 -6.80
CA ASP A 122 -22.14 -6.16 -7.35
C ASP A 122 -20.91 -5.27 -7.61
N ASP A 123 -21.00 -3.95 -7.42
CA ASP A 123 -19.88 -3.05 -7.69
C ASP A 123 -18.91 -2.97 -6.48
N PRO A 124 -17.63 -3.35 -6.65
CA PRO A 124 -16.66 -3.39 -5.56
C PRO A 124 -16.45 -2.01 -4.95
N TRP A 125 -16.25 -1.92 -3.64
CA TRP A 125 -16.01 -0.64 -2.97
C TRP A 125 -14.58 -0.16 -3.21
N PRO A 126 -14.37 1.06 -3.76
CA PRO A 126 -13.03 1.58 -4.00
C PRO A 126 -12.20 1.60 -2.71
N THR A 127 -10.96 1.13 -2.76
CA THR A 127 -10.01 1.14 -1.63
C THR A 127 -10.01 2.47 -0.86
N CYS A 128 -10.07 3.61 -1.56
CA CYS A 128 -10.06 4.92 -0.91
C CYS A 128 -11.33 5.21 -0.08
N GLN A 129 -12.50 4.74 -0.50
CA GLN A 129 -13.74 4.87 0.25
C GLN A 129 -13.74 3.94 1.46
N VAL A 130 -13.32 2.69 1.27
CA VAL A 130 -13.15 1.72 2.36
C VAL A 130 -12.20 2.25 3.43
N THR A 131 -11.02 2.78 3.04
CA THR A 131 -10.08 3.39 3.99
C THR A 131 -10.71 4.55 4.74
N ARG A 132 -11.43 5.45 4.06
CA ARG A 132 -12.03 6.63 4.68
C ARG A 132 -13.07 6.25 5.75
N GLU A 133 -13.92 5.25 5.47
CA GLU A 133 -14.91 4.80 6.44
C GLU A 133 -14.25 4.05 7.61
N ALA A 134 -13.21 3.26 7.34
CA ALA A 134 -12.39 2.61 8.36
C ALA A 134 -11.70 3.64 9.28
N GLU A 135 -11.15 4.73 8.73
CA GLU A 135 -10.56 5.83 9.51
C GLU A 135 -11.58 6.46 10.46
N GLY A 136 -12.85 6.58 10.05
CA GLY A 136 -13.90 7.14 10.91
C GLY A 136 -14.43 6.19 11.99
N LEU A 137 -14.00 4.92 12.01
CA LEU A 137 -14.37 3.91 13.00
C LEU A 137 -13.28 3.72 14.07
N LEU A 138 -12.09 4.29 13.87
CA LEU A 138 -10.92 4.20 14.75
C LEU A 138 -10.72 5.52 15.53
#